data_AF-A0A4Q3WNH8-F1
#
_entry.id   AF-A0A4Q3WNH8-F1
#
_cell.length_a   1.000
_cell.length_b   1.000
_cell.length_c   1.000
_cell.angle_alpha   90.00
_cell.angle_beta   90.00
_cell.angle_gamma   90.00
#
_symmetry.space_group_name_H-M   'P 1'
#
loop_
_entity.id
_entity.type
_entity.pdbx_description
1 polymer ?
#
loop_
_entity_poly.entity_id
_entity_poly.type
_entity_poly.pdbx_seq_one_letter_code
_entity_poly.pdbx_strand_id
1 'polypeptide(L)'
;YVLFAFAHSLPLLFAARTMDGITGANISTAQAYLSDITPPEERARNFGFFGAIFGIAFAIGPLIGTALSHLPGAWGGNLGLGMFSAVLSLVNWLLAIKYLPETLSPDVRRRNTENDAKNKKPLINFSGFERALAIPRLNTVIVIGFLATAAFATIQGTYALFVLKEYTRPLVQSEIKANPQAAIERAKRLSQAEAEAPKPFAAAGEGAAPEVASDPTAPYPVSLGGDFNFEGAKAPEGYTWRHIEKLIVRPESARLVGYIFGVIGLLSLVVQGGLIRPLQKRFSEMSLVLAGTFIMAIGLISTSLVTGIVPHAIWGQFLTAGILTLGNGLATPVITSLVSQLSPEDEKGELLGIYQSTQSLGRIVGPNLGGFLFSFSSGAPFVAGGLIMLGSFGLAAKLRSSLKKAPQPAPAT
;
A
#
# COMPACT_ATOMS: atom_id res chain seq x y z
N TYR A 1 0.24 -17.57 -5.80
CA TYR A 1 -0.35 -18.04 -4.52
C TYR A 1 -0.02 -19.46 -4.13
N VAL A 2 -0.16 -20.47 -5.01
CA VAL A 2 0.21 -21.87 -4.67
C VAL A 2 1.67 -21.97 -4.19
N LEU A 3 2.63 -21.37 -4.90
CA LEU A 3 4.03 -21.33 -4.45
C LEU A 3 4.20 -20.69 -3.07
N PHE A 4 3.42 -19.64 -2.76
CA PHE A 4 3.43 -19.00 -1.45
C PHE A 4 2.87 -19.93 -0.35
N ALA A 5 1.88 -20.76 -0.68
CA ALA A 5 1.30 -21.73 0.25
C ALA A 5 2.35 -22.72 0.79
N PHE A 6 3.34 -23.05 -0.04
CA PHE A 6 4.45 -23.94 0.30
C PHE A 6 5.75 -23.19 0.65
N ALA A 7 5.72 -21.86 0.75
CA ALA A 7 6.90 -21.06 1.05
C ALA A 7 7.31 -21.19 2.52
N HIS A 8 8.19 -22.16 2.79
CA HIS A 8 8.84 -22.39 4.07
C HIS A 8 10.31 -21.93 4.11
N SER A 9 10.76 -21.23 3.07
CA SER A 9 12.12 -20.66 2.99
C SER A 9 12.07 -19.29 2.32
N LEU A 10 13.04 -18.41 2.67
CA LEU A 10 13.15 -17.08 2.07
C LEU A 10 13.30 -17.12 0.54
N PRO A 11 14.13 -18.01 -0.07
CA PRO A 11 14.22 -18.10 -1.52
C PRO A 11 12.90 -18.44 -2.21
N LEU A 12 12.14 -19.39 -1.66
CA LEU A 12 10.84 -19.76 -2.23
C LEU A 12 9.80 -18.65 -2.06
N LEU A 13 9.83 -17.93 -0.93
CA LEU A 13 9.01 -16.74 -0.74
C LEU A 13 9.34 -15.65 -1.76
N PHE A 14 10.63 -15.39 -2.03
CA PHE A 14 11.05 -14.46 -3.07
C PHE A 14 10.62 -14.91 -4.46
N ALA A 15 10.82 -16.20 -4.81
CA ALA A 15 10.34 -16.75 -6.08
C ALA A 15 8.83 -16.57 -6.27
N ALA A 16 8.04 -16.82 -5.21
CA ALA A 16 6.60 -16.61 -5.24
C ALA A 16 6.23 -15.12 -5.46
N ARG A 17 6.94 -14.18 -4.83
CA ARG A 17 6.73 -12.73 -5.00
C ARG A 17 7.20 -12.21 -6.36
N THR A 18 8.30 -12.73 -6.89
CA THR A 18 8.76 -12.41 -8.25
C THR A 18 7.75 -12.86 -9.28
N MET A 19 7.20 -14.07 -9.14
CA MET A 19 6.16 -14.57 -10.04
C MET A 19 4.90 -13.71 -9.99
N ASP A 20 4.44 -13.35 -8.79
CA ASP A 20 3.31 -12.42 -8.61
C ASP A 20 3.56 -11.08 -9.32
N GLY A 21 4.75 -10.51 -9.16
CA GLY A 21 5.18 -9.29 -9.85
C GLY A 21 5.15 -9.38 -11.37
N ILE A 22 5.67 -10.48 -11.94
CA ILE A 22 5.65 -10.72 -13.40
C ILE A 22 4.20 -10.79 -13.92
N THR A 23 3.30 -11.41 -13.15
CA THR A 23 1.87 -11.51 -13.50
C THR A 23 1.04 -10.28 -13.13
N GLY A 24 1.65 -9.25 -12.52
CA GLY A 24 0.98 -8.05 -11.99
C GLY A 24 0.43 -7.08 -13.05
N ALA A 25 0.60 -7.38 -14.34
CA ALA A 25 0.05 -6.60 -15.45
C ALA A 25 -1.49 -6.61 -15.50
N ASN A 26 -2.13 -7.51 -14.75
CA ASN A 26 -3.59 -7.62 -14.65
C ASN A 26 -4.29 -6.31 -14.25
N ILE A 27 -3.67 -5.46 -13.39
CA ILE A 27 -4.24 -4.18 -12.98
C ILE A 27 -4.33 -3.22 -14.18
N SER A 28 -3.24 -3.05 -14.93
CA SER A 28 -3.21 -2.17 -16.09
C SER A 28 -4.11 -2.69 -17.22
N THR A 29 -4.17 -4.01 -17.43
CA THR A 29 -5.08 -4.61 -18.42
C THR A 29 -6.54 -4.39 -18.02
N ALA A 30 -6.90 -4.56 -16.74
CA ALA A 30 -8.26 -4.28 -16.27
C ALA A 30 -8.61 -2.79 -16.37
N GLN A 31 -7.66 -1.89 -16.13
CA GLN A 31 -7.85 -0.45 -16.33
C GLN A 31 -8.04 -0.08 -17.81
N ALA A 32 -7.27 -0.70 -18.71
CA ALA A 32 -7.42 -0.51 -20.15
C ALA A 32 -8.80 -0.99 -20.62
N TYR A 33 -9.17 -2.22 -20.25
CA TYR A 33 -10.50 -2.79 -20.50
C TYR A 33 -11.61 -1.86 -20.02
N LEU A 34 -11.52 -1.41 -18.76
CA LEU A 34 -12.49 -0.49 -18.18
C LEU A 34 -12.55 0.83 -18.95
N SER A 35 -11.42 1.32 -19.45
CA SER A 35 -11.37 2.55 -20.24
C SER A 35 -11.97 2.40 -21.64
N ASP A 36 -11.90 1.21 -22.24
CA ASP A 36 -12.46 0.90 -23.56
C ASP A 36 -13.98 0.91 -23.52
N ILE A 37 -14.57 0.38 -22.45
CA ILE A 37 -16.04 0.30 -22.29
C ILE A 37 -16.65 1.52 -21.59
N THR A 38 -15.83 2.45 -21.11
CA THR A 38 -16.30 3.61 -20.33
C THR A 38 -16.15 4.92 -21.13
N PRO A 39 -17.24 5.68 -21.31
CA PRO A 39 -17.19 7.04 -21.88
C PRO A 39 -16.24 7.96 -21.10
N PRO A 40 -15.49 8.87 -21.76
CA PRO A 40 -14.47 9.71 -21.13
C PRO A 40 -14.93 10.43 -19.85
N GLU A 41 -16.14 10.97 -19.84
CA GLU A 41 -16.77 11.69 -18.74
C GLU A 41 -17.08 10.81 -17.52
N GLU A 42 -17.21 9.49 -17.70
CA GLU A 42 -17.46 8.53 -16.63
C GLU A 42 -16.20 7.78 -16.17
N ARG A 43 -15.06 7.92 -16.88
CA ARG A 43 -13.84 7.16 -16.58
C ARG A 43 -13.33 7.39 -15.17
N ALA A 44 -13.23 8.64 -14.75
CA ALA A 44 -12.74 8.96 -13.41
C ALA A 44 -13.66 8.39 -12.30
N ARG A 45 -14.98 8.30 -12.55
CA ARG A 45 -15.93 7.64 -11.65
C ARG A 45 -15.72 6.12 -11.62
N ASN A 46 -15.58 5.48 -12.78
CA ASN A 46 -15.39 4.04 -12.88
C ASN A 46 -14.04 3.59 -12.33
N PHE A 47 -12.96 4.37 -12.56
CA PHE A 47 -11.69 4.17 -11.86
C PHE A 47 -11.81 4.40 -10.36
N GLY A 48 -12.70 5.30 -9.92
CA GLY A 48 -13.07 5.43 -8.51
C GLY A 48 -13.69 4.15 -7.94
N PHE A 49 -14.67 3.55 -8.62
CA PHE A 49 -15.22 2.26 -8.22
C PHE A 49 -14.17 1.15 -8.19
N PHE A 50 -13.27 1.12 -9.18
CA PHE A 50 -12.14 0.19 -9.20
C PHE A 50 -11.29 0.31 -7.92
N GLY A 51 -10.98 1.54 -7.50
CA GLY A 51 -10.26 1.78 -6.25
C GLY A 51 -11.08 1.55 -4.96
N ALA A 52 -12.41 1.71 -5.01
CA ALA A 52 -13.30 1.36 -3.90
C ALA A 52 -13.29 -0.15 -3.60
N ILE A 53 -13.20 -0.99 -4.64
CA ILE A 53 -13.05 -2.44 -4.50
C ILE A 53 -11.75 -2.80 -3.77
N PHE A 54 -10.64 -2.09 -4.05
CA PHE A 54 -9.41 -2.23 -3.26
C PHE A 54 -9.64 -1.86 -1.79
N GLY A 55 -10.39 -0.79 -1.50
CA GLY A 55 -10.76 -0.41 -0.14
C GLY A 55 -11.51 -1.52 0.62
N ILE A 56 -12.48 -2.15 -0.04
CA ILE A 56 -13.21 -3.32 0.50
C ILE A 56 -12.24 -4.48 0.75
N ALA A 57 -11.37 -4.79 -0.21
CA ALA A 57 -10.39 -5.86 -0.07
C ALA A 57 -9.41 -5.60 1.09
N PHE A 58 -8.97 -4.35 1.30
CA PHE A 58 -8.11 -3.98 2.43
C PHE A 58 -8.84 -4.07 3.78
N ALA A 59 -10.14 -3.78 3.84
CA ALA A 59 -10.92 -3.90 5.06
C ALA A 59 -11.21 -5.37 5.42
N ILE A 60 -11.56 -6.19 4.43
CA ILE A 60 -11.98 -7.59 4.63
C ILE A 60 -10.77 -8.54 4.69
N GLY A 61 -9.70 -8.27 3.94
CA GLY A 61 -8.53 -9.14 3.82
C GLY A 61 -7.91 -9.55 5.16
N PRO A 62 -7.58 -8.61 6.08
CA PRO A 62 -7.06 -8.94 7.40
C PRO A 62 -8.02 -9.76 8.26
N LEU A 63 -9.34 -9.57 8.12
CA LEU A 63 -10.34 -10.36 8.84
C LEU A 63 -10.34 -11.81 8.37
N ILE A 64 -10.31 -12.03 7.05
CA ILE A 64 -10.17 -13.38 6.47
C ILE A 64 -8.84 -14.01 6.90
N GLY A 65 -7.73 -13.25 6.82
CA GLY A 65 -6.42 -13.74 7.23
C GLY A 65 -6.36 -14.15 8.72
N THR A 66 -6.97 -13.34 9.59
CA THR A 66 -7.09 -13.64 11.02
C THR A 66 -7.95 -14.87 11.25
N ALA A 67 -9.10 -14.99 10.59
CA ALA A 67 -9.96 -16.16 10.70
C ALA A 67 -9.26 -17.45 10.24
N LEU A 68 -8.51 -17.39 9.14
CA LEU A 68 -7.71 -18.51 8.65
C LEU A 68 -6.59 -18.89 9.61
N SER A 69 -5.96 -17.91 10.29
CA SER A 69 -4.88 -18.18 11.24
C SER A 69 -5.29 -18.98 12.48
N HIS A 70 -6.59 -19.02 12.81
CA HIS A 70 -7.11 -19.84 13.90
C HIS A 70 -7.40 -21.29 13.49
N LEU A 71 -7.23 -21.65 12.22
CA LEU A 71 -7.40 -23.03 11.77
C LEU A 71 -6.26 -23.92 12.29
N PRO A 72 -6.54 -25.18 12.64
CA PRO A 72 -5.54 -26.07 13.20
C PRO A 72 -4.48 -26.50 12.17
N GLY A 73 -3.25 -26.70 12.67
CA GLY A 73 -2.14 -27.25 11.89
C GLY A 73 -1.65 -26.31 10.78
N ALA A 74 -1.23 -26.89 9.64
CA ALA A 74 -0.69 -26.14 8.51
C ALA A 74 -1.70 -25.13 7.91
N TRP A 75 -3.00 -25.37 8.07
CA TRP A 75 -4.06 -24.49 7.59
C TRP A 75 -4.10 -23.14 8.32
N GLY A 76 -3.60 -23.06 9.56
CA GLY A 76 -3.42 -21.80 10.29
C GLY A 76 -2.23 -20.95 9.81
N GLY A 77 -1.39 -21.50 8.93
CA GLY A 77 -0.18 -20.85 8.44
C GLY A 77 -0.23 -20.43 6.97
N ASN A 78 0.94 -20.38 6.35
CA ASN A 78 1.10 -19.98 4.94
C ASN A 78 0.28 -20.86 3.99
N LEU A 79 0.13 -22.16 4.29
CA LEU A 79 -0.62 -23.09 3.44
C LEU A 79 -2.08 -22.67 3.31
N GLY A 80 -2.77 -22.43 4.43
CA GLY A 80 -4.18 -22.04 4.39
C GLY A 80 -4.40 -20.71 3.69
N LEU A 81 -3.59 -19.69 4.02
CA LEU A 81 -3.63 -18.38 3.36
C LEU A 81 -3.38 -18.51 1.85
N GLY A 82 -2.31 -19.21 1.46
CA GLY A 82 -1.91 -19.37 0.06
C GLY A 82 -2.90 -20.17 -0.76
N MET A 83 -3.45 -21.26 -0.22
CA MET A 83 -4.45 -22.08 -0.92
C MET A 83 -5.78 -21.35 -1.06
N PHE A 84 -6.23 -20.63 -0.02
CA PHE A 84 -7.42 -19.79 -0.10
C PHE A 84 -7.30 -18.72 -1.20
N SER A 85 -6.18 -17.98 -1.22
CA SER A 85 -5.91 -16.99 -2.27
C SER A 85 -5.79 -17.63 -3.67
N ALA A 86 -5.26 -18.85 -3.77
CA ALA A 86 -5.19 -19.58 -5.03
C ALA A 86 -6.58 -19.96 -5.55
N VAL A 87 -7.48 -20.46 -4.69
CA VAL A 87 -8.86 -20.76 -5.06
C VAL A 87 -9.60 -19.50 -5.49
N LEU A 88 -9.49 -18.40 -4.74
CA LEU A 88 -10.09 -17.11 -5.13
C LEU A 88 -9.58 -16.64 -6.49
N SER A 89 -8.28 -16.77 -6.75
CA SER A 89 -7.69 -16.39 -8.05
C SER A 89 -8.18 -17.28 -9.20
N LEU A 90 -8.34 -18.59 -8.95
CA LEU A 90 -8.88 -19.52 -9.93
C LEU A 90 -10.34 -19.20 -10.25
N VAL A 91 -11.16 -18.93 -9.23
CA VAL A 91 -12.55 -18.50 -9.41
C VAL A 91 -12.61 -17.21 -10.23
N ASN A 92 -11.77 -16.22 -9.89
CA ASN A 92 -11.68 -14.97 -10.65
C ASN A 92 -11.33 -15.21 -12.13
N TRP A 93 -10.36 -16.11 -12.41
CA TRP A 93 -9.98 -16.47 -13.77
C TRP A 93 -11.11 -17.17 -14.54
N LEU A 94 -11.84 -18.09 -13.92
CA LEU A 94 -13.01 -18.75 -14.51
C LEU A 94 -14.14 -17.76 -14.82
N LEU A 95 -14.40 -16.82 -13.90
CA LEU A 95 -15.38 -15.75 -14.11
C LEU A 95 -14.97 -14.83 -15.26
N ALA A 96 -13.69 -14.50 -15.38
CA ALA A 96 -13.18 -13.69 -16.47
C ALA A 96 -13.40 -14.37 -17.83
N ILE A 97 -13.05 -15.66 -17.97
CA ILE A 97 -13.29 -16.41 -19.21
C ILE A 97 -14.78 -16.45 -19.58
N LYS A 98 -15.65 -16.61 -18.57
CA LYS A 98 -17.08 -16.78 -18.81
C LYS A 98 -17.81 -15.47 -19.12
N TYR A 99 -17.42 -14.37 -18.48
CA TYR A 99 -18.22 -13.14 -18.43
C TYR A 99 -17.56 -11.89 -19.02
N LEU A 100 -16.24 -11.88 -19.27
CA LEU A 100 -15.59 -10.71 -19.88
C LEU A 100 -15.54 -10.89 -21.41
N PRO A 101 -16.37 -10.17 -22.18
CA PRO A 101 -16.24 -10.15 -23.64
C PRO A 101 -14.99 -9.38 -24.06
N GLU A 102 -14.47 -9.70 -25.24
CA GLU A 102 -13.42 -8.92 -25.90
C GLU A 102 -13.91 -7.49 -26.19
N THR A 103 -13.11 -6.47 -25.83
CA THR A 103 -13.46 -5.05 -26.02
C THR A 103 -12.95 -4.49 -27.34
N LEU A 104 -11.87 -5.06 -27.88
CA LEU A 104 -11.30 -4.59 -29.14
C LEU A 104 -12.04 -5.20 -30.33
N SER A 105 -12.32 -4.35 -31.34
CA SER A 105 -12.91 -4.83 -32.58
C SER A 105 -11.98 -5.80 -33.32
N PRO A 106 -12.51 -6.73 -34.13
CA PRO A 106 -11.69 -7.67 -34.91
C PRO A 106 -10.63 -6.97 -35.78
N ASP A 107 -10.95 -5.81 -36.34
CA ASP A 107 -10.04 -5.04 -37.19
C ASP A 107 -8.87 -4.44 -36.40
N VAL A 108 -9.13 -3.90 -35.21
CA VAL A 108 -8.07 -3.36 -34.33
C VAL A 108 -7.17 -4.50 -33.85
N ARG A 109 -7.74 -5.65 -33.50
CA ARG A 109 -6.96 -6.84 -33.10
C ARG A 109 -6.07 -7.35 -34.23
N ARG A 110 -6.60 -7.44 -35.45
CA ARG A 110 -5.82 -7.86 -36.63
C ARG A 110 -4.67 -6.89 -36.88
N ARG A 111 -4.94 -5.58 -36.84
CA ARG A 111 -3.93 -4.53 -37.02
C ARG A 111 -2.84 -4.59 -35.95
N ASN A 112 -3.20 -4.76 -34.68
CA ASN A 112 -2.24 -4.88 -33.58
C ASN A 112 -1.36 -6.13 -33.76
N THR A 113 -1.97 -7.26 -34.13
CA THR A 113 -1.24 -8.52 -34.40
C THR A 113 -0.27 -8.37 -35.57
N GLU A 114 -0.70 -7.73 -36.66
CA GLU A 114 0.16 -7.44 -37.82
C GLU A 114 1.31 -6.50 -37.44
N ASN A 115 1.05 -5.49 -36.60
CA ASN A 115 2.07 -4.55 -36.12
C ASN A 115 3.08 -5.22 -35.20
N ASP A 116 2.66 -6.11 -34.29
CA ASP A 116 3.55 -6.87 -33.41
C ASP A 116 4.39 -7.89 -34.19
N ALA A 117 3.82 -8.50 -35.24
CA ALA A 117 4.57 -9.41 -36.12
C ALA A 117 5.66 -8.67 -36.92
N LYS A 118 5.40 -7.43 -37.34
CA LYS A 118 6.35 -6.57 -38.06
C LYS A 118 7.41 -5.99 -37.13
N ASN A 119 6.98 -5.47 -35.99
CA ASN A 119 7.84 -4.91 -34.97
C ASN A 119 8.14 -6.00 -33.95
N LYS A 120 9.18 -6.82 -34.21
CA LYS A 120 9.73 -7.80 -33.25
C LYS A 120 10.31 -7.10 -32.01
N LYS A 121 9.46 -6.43 -31.23
CA LYS A 121 9.84 -5.71 -30.03
C LYS A 121 10.39 -6.73 -29.03
N PRO A 122 11.55 -6.48 -28.41
CA PRO A 122 12.06 -7.36 -27.36
C PRO A 122 11.08 -7.38 -26.19
N LEU A 123 11.03 -8.52 -25.47
CA LEU A 123 10.20 -8.71 -24.27
C LEU A 123 10.40 -7.60 -23.23
N ILE A 124 11.63 -7.07 -23.14
CA ILE A 124 11.96 -5.89 -22.34
C ILE A 124 12.26 -4.75 -23.31
N ASN A 125 11.36 -3.77 -23.38
CA ASN A 125 11.53 -2.60 -24.22
C ASN A 125 11.34 -1.30 -23.43
N PHE A 126 12.40 -0.50 -23.33
CA PHE A 126 12.37 0.82 -22.69
C PHE A 126 11.93 1.94 -23.63
N SER A 127 11.86 1.72 -24.94
CA SER A 127 11.45 2.75 -25.91
C SER A 127 10.01 3.22 -25.68
N GLY A 128 9.15 2.37 -25.12
CA GLY A 128 7.78 2.72 -24.74
C GLY A 128 7.77 3.80 -23.64
N PHE A 129 8.67 3.70 -22.66
CA PHE A 129 8.81 4.73 -21.61
C PHE A 129 9.25 6.07 -22.18
N GLU A 130 10.26 6.07 -23.05
CA GLU A 130 10.74 7.29 -23.69
C GLU A 130 9.62 7.96 -24.50
N ARG A 131 8.86 7.15 -25.25
CA ARG A 131 7.70 7.61 -26.01
C ARG A 131 6.61 8.20 -25.11
N ALA A 132 6.24 7.53 -24.03
CA ALA A 132 5.24 8.02 -23.09
C ALA A 132 5.66 9.36 -22.46
N LEU A 133 6.96 9.53 -22.18
CA LEU A 133 7.52 10.78 -21.65
C LEU A 133 7.68 11.87 -22.72
N ALA A 134 7.70 11.50 -24.00
CA ALA A 134 7.73 12.45 -25.12
C ALA A 134 6.35 13.08 -25.41
N ILE A 135 5.25 12.41 -25.06
CA ILE A 135 3.89 12.93 -25.29
C ILE A 135 3.64 14.13 -24.34
N PRO A 136 3.43 15.35 -24.88
CA PRO A 136 3.19 16.53 -24.05
C PRO A 136 1.95 16.36 -23.17
N ARG A 137 1.99 16.90 -21.95
CA ARG A 137 0.94 16.80 -20.91
C ARG A 137 0.84 15.40 -20.29
N LEU A 138 0.83 14.33 -21.09
CA LEU A 138 0.82 12.96 -20.58
C LEU A 138 2.05 12.69 -19.71
N ASN A 139 3.23 13.11 -20.18
CA ASN A 139 4.47 13.00 -19.42
C ASN A 139 4.38 13.63 -18.01
N THR A 140 3.72 14.77 -17.91
CA THR A 140 3.54 15.50 -16.66
C THR A 140 2.58 14.75 -15.74
N VAL A 141 1.51 14.18 -16.28
CA VAL A 141 0.56 13.35 -15.51
C VAL A 141 1.24 12.07 -15.00
N ILE A 142 2.09 11.43 -15.81
CA ILE A 142 2.89 10.26 -15.40
C ILE A 142 3.82 10.64 -14.24
N VAL A 143 4.53 11.76 -14.34
CA VAL A 143 5.41 12.24 -13.26
C VAL A 143 4.63 12.61 -12.00
N ILE A 144 3.46 13.25 -12.12
CA ILE A 144 2.57 13.54 -10.98
C ILE A 144 2.19 12.24 -10.27
N GLY A 145 1.77 11.21 -11.02
CA GLY A 145 1.42 9.91 -10.46
C GLY A 145 2.60 9.15 -9.86
N PHE A 146 3.78 9.24 -10.47
CA PHE A 146 5.04 8.73 -9.92
C PHE A 146 5.34 9.33 -8.56
N LEU A 147 5.41 10.67 -8.48
CA LEU A 147 5.72 11.39 -7.25
C LEU A 147 4.66 11.12 -6.17
N ALA A 148 3.39 11.09 -6.57
CA ALA A 148 2.31 10.78 -5.64
C ALA A 148 2.46 9.37 -5.04
N THR A 149 2.78 8.38 -5.89
CA THR A 149 3.00 7.00 -5.45
C THR A 149 4.26 6.87 -4.60
N ALA A 150 5.37 7.49 -5.00
CA ALA A 150 6.64 7.46 -4.26
C ALA A 150 6.49 8.09 -2.88
N ALA A 151 5.84 9.25 -2.79
CA ALA A 151 5.54 9.95 -1.55
C ALA A 151 4.66 9.12 -0.60
N PHE A 152 3.62 8.46 -1.11
CA PHE A 152 2.80 7.55 -0.30
C PHE A 152 3.55 6.27 0.06
N ALA A 153 4.46 5.79 -0.79
CA ALA A 153 5.21 4.58 -0.54
C ALA A 153 6.30 4.75 0.53
N THR A 154 6.73 5.97 0.86
CA THR A 154 7.69 6.21 1.98
C THR A 154 7.16 5.73 3.32
N ILE A 155 5.83 5.67 3.50
CA ILE A 155 5.20 5.29 4.76
C ILE A 155 4.92 3.78 4.88
N GLN A 156 4.86 3.01 3.79
CA GLN A 156 4.37 1.63 3.82
C GLN A 156 5.21 0.71 4.73
N GLY A 157 6.53 0.86 4.73
CA GLY A 157 7.44 0.09 5.59
C GLY A 157 7.73 0.73 6.95
N THR A 158 7.46 2.02 7.10
CA THR A 158 7.85 2.80 8.29
C THR A 158 6.68 3.11 9.21
N TYR A 159 5.44 3.04 8.74
CA TYR A 159 4.25 3.38 9.53
C TYR A 159 4.03 2.44 10.71
N ALA A 160 4.18 1.13 10.53
CA ALA A 160 4.07 0.18 11.64
C ALA A 160 5.15 0.43 12.72
N LEU A 161 6.38 0.74 12.29
CA LEU A 161 7.48 1.08 13.21
C LEU A 161 7.24 2.41 13.92
N PHE A 162 6.65 3.38 13.22
CA PHE A 162 6.24 4.66 13.78
C PHE A 162 5.16 4.49 14.86
N VAL A 163 4.09 3.74 14.57
CA VAL A 163 3.02 3.44 15.54
C VAL A 163 3.55 2.67 16.75
N LEU A 164 4.44 1.72 16.51
CA LEU A 164 5.13 0.96 17.56
C LEU A 164 5.90 1.89 18.50
N LYS A 165 6.79 2.73 17.95
CA LYS A 165 7.70 3.60 18.69
C LYS A 165 6.97 4.75 19.41
N GLU A 166 6.09 5.46 18.72
CA GLU A 166 5.50 6.72 19.20
C GLU A 166 4.25 6.50 20.07
N TYR A 167 3.57 5.36 19.95
CA TYR A 167 2.29 5.12 20.61
C TYR A 167 2.26 3.83 21.42
N THR A 168 2.59 2.70 20.80
CA THR A 168 2.40 1.39 21.45
C THR A 168 3.36 1.21 22.63
N ARG A 169 4.66 1.48 22.45
CA ARG A 169 5.66 1.34 23.52
C ARG A 169 5.34 2.26 24.71
N PRO A 170 5.14 3.58 24.55
CA PRO A 170 4.84 4.46 25.69
C PRO A 170 3.58 4.06 26.47
N LEU A 171 2.54 3.59 25.77
CA LEU A 171 1.32 3.07 26.39
C LEU A 171 1.60 1.83 27.23
N VAL A 172 2.28 0.83 26.66
CA VAL A 172 2.58 -0.42 27.38
C VAL A 172 3.52 -0.16 28.56
N GLN A 173 4.51 0.72 28.39
CA GLN A 173 5.42 1.08 29.48
C GLN A 173 4.70 1.79 30.63
N SER A 174 3.70 2.65 30.36
CA SER A 174 2.90 3.29 31.41
C SER A 174 1.97 2.30 32.11
N GLU A 175 1.38 1.35 31.37
CA GLU A 175 0.58 0.25 31.93
C GLU A 175 1.41 -0.64 32.86
N ILE A 176 2.63 -1.02 32.45
CA ILE A 176 3.55 -1.81 33.27
C ILE A 176 3.89 -1.07 34.57
N LYS A 177 4.19 0.23 34.49
CA LYS A 177 4.50 1.05 35.67
C LYS A 177 3.30 1.20 36.60
N ALA A 178 2.08 1.28 36.06
CA ALA A 178 0.85 1.45 36.83
C ALA A 178 0.41 0.16 37.54
N ASN A 179 0.53 -1.01 36.88
CA ASN A 179 0.19 -2.30 37.48
C ASN A 179 1.16 -3.41 37.03
N PRO A 180 2.31 -3.53 37.72
CA PRO A 180 3.36 -4.48 37.35
C PRO A 180 2.90 -5.94 37.39
N GLN A 181 2.07 -6.31 38.38
CA GLN A 181 1.59 -7.69 38.52
C GLN A 181 0.67 -8.11 37.38
N ALA A 182 -0.29 -7.24 37.00
CA ALA A 182 -1.16 -7.51 35.86
C ALA A 182 -0.38 -7.65 34.56
N ALA A 183 0.68 -6.85 34.36
CA ALA A 183 1.55 -6.96 33.20
C ALA A 183 2.32 -8.30 33.16
N ILE A 184 2.82 -8.77 34.30
CA ILE A 184 3.49 -10.07 34.42
C ILE A 184 2.52 -11.20 34.05
N GLU A 185 1.31 -11.20 34.60
CA GLU A 185 0.30 -12.21 34.28
C GLU A 185 -0.07 -12.20 32.80
N ARG A 186 -0.27 -11.01 32.22
CA ARG A 186 -0.56 -10.85 30.78
C ARG A 186 0.59 -11.40 29.94
N ALA A 187 1.84 -11.09 30.27
CA ALA A 187 3.01 -11.61 29.56
C ALA A 187 3.12 -13.13 29.66
N LYS A 188 2.85 -13.74 30.82
CA LYS A 188 2.82 -15.20 30.98
C LYS A 188 1.77 -15.86 30.08
N ARG A 189 0.55 -15.32 30.04
CA ARG A 189 -0.52 -15.81 29.15
C ARG A 189 -0.13 -15.71 27.68
N LEU A 190 0.47 -14.60 27.27
CA LEU A 190 0.91 -14.39 25.89
C LEU A 190 2.07 -15.33 25.52
N SER A 191 3.01 -15.56 26.43
CA SER A 191 4.12 -16.51 26.22
C SER A 191 3.63 -17.95 26.10
N GLN A 192 2.63 -18.35 26.89
CA GLN A 192 1.98 -19.67 26.77
C GLN A 192 1.25 -19.80 25.42
N ALA A 193 0.49 -18.78 25.03
CA ALA A 193 -0.18 -18.77 23.73
C ALA A 193 0.80 -18.82 22.54
N GLU A 194 1.96 -18.15 22.63
CA GLU A 194 3.01 -18.21 21.59
C GLU A 194 3.67 -19.60 21.52
N ALA A 195 3.78 -20.32 22.65
CA ALA A 195 4.27 -21.69 22.69
C ALA A 195 3.27 -22.69 22.09
N GLU A 196 1.97 -22.43 22.23
CA GLU A 196 0.89 -23.25 21.67
C GLU A 196 0.57 -22.91 20.20
N ALA A 197 0.96 -21.72 19.73
CA ALA A 197 0.70 -21.28 18.36
C ALA A 197 1.48 -22.13 17.34
N PRO A 198 0.87 -22.46 16.17
CA PRO A 198 1.58 -23.14 15.10
C PRO A 198 2.72 -22.26 14.61
N LYS A 199 3.97 -22.67 14.85
CA LYS A 199 5.16 -21.89 14.49
C LYS A 199 5.20 -21.67 12.97
N PRO A 200 5.14 -20.41 12.48
CA PRO A 200 5.43 -20.14 11.09
C PRO A 200 6.92 -20.39 10.89
N PHE A 201 7.29 -21.30 9.99
CA PHE A 201 8.65 -21.84 9.80
C PHE A 201 9.10 -22.86 10.86
N ALA A 202 8.46 -24.03 10.87
CA ALA A 202 9.16 -25.26 11.24
C ALA A 202 9.37 -26.09 9.97
N ALA A 203 10.52 -25.92 9.31
CA ALA A 203 10.95 -26.87 8.30
C ALA A 203 11.14 -28.23 8.98
N ALA A 204 10.38 -29.24 8.56
CA ALA A 204 10.72 -30.61 8.89
C ALA A 204 12.04 -30.95 8.19
N GLY A 205 13.16 -30.88 8.92
CA GLY A 205 14.45 -31.42 8.48
C GLY A 205 15.62 -30.43 8.36
N GLU A 206 15.41 -29.12 8.50
CA GLU A 206 16.54 -28.19 8.70
C GLU A 206 16.70 -27.96 10.19
N GLY A 207 17.84 -28.40 10.74
CA GLY A 207 18.22 -28.12 12.12
C GLY A 207 17.90 -26.66 12.40
N ALA A 208 17.11 -26.45 13.47
CA ALA A 208 16.60 -25.15 13.89
C ALA A 208 17.59 -24.08 13.45
N ALA A 209 17.18 -23.18 12.53
CA ALA A 209 17.95 -21.96 12.26
C ALA A 209 18.47 -21.54 13.61
N PRO A 210 19.81 -21.52 13.81
CA PRO A 210 20.38 -21.54 15.15
C PRO A 210 19.54 -20.54 15.89
N GLU A 211 18.95 -20.98 17.00
CA GLU A 211 18.52 -20.01 17.99
C GLU A 211 19.75 -19.14 18.08
N VAL A 212 19.71 -17.98 17.41
CA VAL A 212 20.41 -16.83 17.87
C VAL A 212 19.67 -16.70 19.18
N ALA A 213 20.17 -17.42 20.18
CA ALA A 213 20.27 -16.99 21.53
C ALA A 213 20.90 -15.61 21.34
N SER A 214 20.03 -14.67 20.97
CA SER A 214 20.25 -13.26 21.08
C SER A 214 20.58 -13.22 22.54
N ASP A 215 21.86 -13.09 22.83
CA ASP A 215 22.38 -13.04 24.17
C ASP A 215 21.32 -12.27 24.97
N PRO A 216 20.65 -12.91 25.94
CA PRO A 216 19.50 -12.29 26.62
C PRO A 216 19.90 -10.98 27.30
N THR A 217 21.20 -10.71 27.39
CA THR A 217 21.82 -9.48 27.90
C THR A 217 22.24 -8.48 26.81
N ALA A 218 22.23 -8.84 25.51
CA ALA A 218 22.62 -7.93 24.42
C ALA A 218 21.60 -6.78 24.27
N PRO A 219 22.00 -5.51 24.42
CA PRO A 219 21.09 -4.35 24.41
C PRO A 219 20.40 -4.18 23.04
N TYR A 220 19.11 -3.79 23.02
CA TYR A 220 18.43 -3.53 21.74
C TYR A 220 18.97 -2.26 21.05
N PRO A 221 18.86 -2.18 19.71
CA PRO A 221 19.20 -0.97 18.97
C PRO A 221 18.46 0.26 19.53
N VAL A 222 19.22 1.32 19.79
CA VAL A 222 18.71 2.62 20.29
C VAL A 222 17.61 3.18 19.37
N SER A 223 17.65 2.83 18.08
CA SER A 223 16.65 3.23 17.08
C SER A 223 15.21 2.78 17.38
N LEU A 224 15.04 1.70 18.16
CA LEU A 224 13.72 1.26 18.63
C LEU A 224 13.35 1.85 19.99
N GLY A 225 14.25 2.57 20.66
CA GLY A 225 14.04 3.25 21.95
C GLY A 225 14.70 2.57 23.16
N GLY A 226 15.69 1.68 22.94
CA GLY A 226 16.48 1.06 24.01
C GLY A 226 15.71 0.08 24.92
N ASP A 227 16.40 -0.42 25.94
CA ASP A 227 15.88 -1.39 26.91
C ASP A 227 15.00 -0.70 27.95
N PHE A 228 13.79 -1.23 28.17
CA PHE A 228 12.90 -0.73 29.21
C PHE A 228 13.45 -1.11 30.60
N ASN A 229 13.75 -0.09 31.40
CA ASN A 229 14.17 -0.23 32.78
C ASN A 229 13.08 0.31 33.71
N PHE A 230 12.56 -0.56 34.60
CA PHE A 230 11.60 -0.15 35.62
C PHE A 230 12.38 0.14 36.92
N GLU A 231 12.76 1.40 37.09
CA GLU A 231 13.51 1.85 38.26
C GLU A 231 12.76 1.52 39.55
N GLY A 232 13.41 0.81 40.48
CA GLY A 232 12.87 0.49 41.80
C GLY A 232 12.14 -0.86 41.92
N ALA A 233 11.94 -1.61 40.83
CA ALA A 233 11.30 -2.93 40.90
C ALA A 233 12.07 -4.00 40.14
N LYS A 234 12.44 -5.09 40.84
CA LYS A 234 13.03 -6.27 40.18
C LYS A 234 11.99 -7.00 39.34
N ALA A 235 12.38 -7.42 38.14
CA ALA A 235 11.57 -8.31 37.33
C ALA A 235 11.46 -9.69 38.02
N PRO A 236 10.38 -10.46 37.74
CA PRO A 236 10.23 -11.82 38.25
C PRO A 236 11.36 -12.74 37.81
N GLU A 237 11.63 -13.80 38.57
CA GLU A 237 12.62 -14.82 38.19
C GLU A 237 12.34 -15.38 36.79
N GLY A 238 13.39 -15.46 35.96
CA GLY A 238 13.32 -15.94 34.58
C GLY A 238 12.84 -14.90 33.54
N TYR A 239 12.42 -13.70 33.96
CA TYR A 239 11.98 -12.63 33.06
C TYR A 239 12.81 -11.36 33.22
N THR A 240 12.94 -10.60 32.14
CA THR A 240 13.39 -9.20 32.19
C THR A 240 12.19 -8.29 31.90
N TRP A 241 12.17 -7.07 32.46
CA TRP A 241 11.13 -6.08 32.14
C TRP A 241 11.05 -5.79 30.64
N ARG A 242 12.19 -5.86 29.95
CA ARG A 242 12.32 -5.82 28.49
C ARG A 242 11.57 -6.97 27.79
N HIS A 243 11.73 -8.21 28.27
CA HIS A 243 11.03 -9.36 27.69
C HIS A 243 9.51 -9.25 27.89
N ILE A 244 9.08 -8.82 29.09
CA ILE A 244 7.67 -8.57 29.42
C ILE A 244 7.09 -7.48 28.50
N GLU A 245 7.77 -6.35 28.34
CA GLU A 245 7.35 -5.28 27.42
C GLU A 245 7.16 -5.83 26.01
N LYS A 246 8.14 -6.57 25.49
CA LYS A 246 8.13 -7.10 24.13
C LYS A 246 6.95 -8.05 23.87
N LEU A 247 6.64 -8.93 24.82
CA LEU A 247 5.52 -9.86 24.72
C LEU A 247 4.18 -9.11 24.61
N ILE A 248 4.02 -8.02 25.36
CA ILE A 248 2.78 -7.24 25.37
C ILE A 248 2.69 -6.31 24.13
N VAL A 249 3.81 -5.66 23.76
CA VAL A 249 3.86 -4.68 22.68
C VAL A 249 3.56 -5.29 21.31
N ARG A 250 4.06 -6.50 21.02
CA ARG A 250 3.89 -7.17 19.72
C ARG A 250 2.42 -7.31 19.27
N PRO A 251 1.54 -8.02 20.03
CA PRO A 251 0.15 -8.18 19.64
C PRO A 251 -0.63 -6.86 19.70
N GLU A 252 -0.30 -5.98 20.65
CA GLU A 252 -0.95 -4.66 20.75
C GLU A 252 -0.67 -3.78 19.53
N SER A 253 0.59 -3.75 19.09
CA SER A 253 1.00 -3.02 17.88
C SER A 253 0.30 -3.57 16.64
N ALA A 254 0.27 -4.90 16.48
CA ALA A 254 -0.41 -5.55 15.36
C ALA A 254 -1.91 -5.20 15.35
N ARG A 255 -2.56 -5.19 16.51
CA ARG A 255 -3.98 -4.83 16.66
C ARG A 255 -4.24 -3.38 16.28
N LEU A 256 -3.46 -2.43 16.80
CA LEU A 256 -3.61 -1.00 16.50
C LEU A 256 -3.37 -0.69 15.03
N VAL A 257 -2.30 -1.25 14.45
CA VAL A 257 -2.01 -1.13 13.01
C VAL A 257 -3.16 -1.72 12.20
N GLY A 258 -3.68 -2.89 12.59
CA GLY A 258 -4.85 -3.52 11.98
C GLY A 258 -6.09 -2.62 11.98
N TYR A 259 -6.41 -1.98 13.11
CA TYR A 259 -7.51 -1.02 13.19
C TYR A 259 -7.32 0.20 12.29
N ILE A 260 -6.11 0.76 12.23
CA ILE A 260 -5.82 1.91 11.36
C ILE A 260 -6.02 1.53 9.89
N PHE A 261 -5.48 0.39 9.45
CA PHE A 261 -5.67 -0.09 8.07
C PHE A 261 -7.14 -0.42 7.77
N GLY A 262 -7.88 -0.99 8.73
CA GLY A 262 -9.31 -1.22 8.61
C GLY A 262 -10.09 0.09 8.38
N VAL A 263 -9.79 1.14 9.15
CA VAL A 263 -10.40 2.47 8.99
C VAL A 263 -10.01 3.10 7.65
N ILE A 264 -8.75 3.00 7.22
CA ILE A 264 -8.30 3.46 5.89
C ILE A 264 -9.08 2.74 4.78
N GLY A 265 -9.29 1.43 4.88
CA GLY A 265 -10.07 0.65 3.92
C GLY A 265 -11.53 1.11 3.84
N LEU A 266 -12.18 1.30 5.00
CA LEU A 266 -13.55 1.81 5.08
C LEU A 266 -13.69 3.23 4.52
N LEU A 267 -12.78 4.14 4.88
CA LEU A 267 -12.76 5.50 4.35
C LEU A 267 -12.50 5.52 2.84
N SER A 268 -11.62 4.64 2.35
CA SER A 268 -11.36 4.50 0.91
C SER A 268 -12.62 4.09 0.16
N LEU A 269 -13.42 3.17 0.71
CA LEU A 269 -14.71 2.78 0.16
C LEU A 269 -15.68 3.97 0.08
N VAL A 270 -15.79 4.77 1.14
CA VAL A 270 -16.68 5.94 1.16
C VAL A 270 -16.24 7.00 0.15
N VAL A 271 -14.95 7.33 0.13
CA VAL A 271 -14.41 8.40 -0.72
C VAL A 271 -14.46 7.99 -2.20
N GLN A 272 -13.93 6.80 -2.54
CA GLN A 272 -13.79 6.37 -3.93
C GLN A 272 -15.10 5.78 -4.49
N GLY A 273 -15.92 5.14 -3.66
CA GLY A 273 -17.20 4.55 -4.08
C GLY A 273 -18.38 5.53 -4.05
N GLY A 274 -18.37 6.51 -3.14
CA GLY A 274 -19.50 7.42 -2.94
C GLY A 274 -19.21 8.88 -3.28
N LEU A 275 -18.12 9.43 -2.75
CA LEU A 275 -17.86 10.87 -2.77
C LEU A 275 -17.33 11.39 -4.11
N ILE A 276 -16.65 10.55 -4.90
CA ILE A 276 -16.01 11.00 -6.14
C ILE A 276 -17.00 11.50 -7.21
N ARG A 277 -18.13 10.81 -7.36
CA ARG A 277 -19.16 11.15 -8.37
C ARG A 277 -19.77 12.55 -8.15
N PRO A 278 -20.27 12.92 -6.96
CA PRO A 278 -20.81 14.27 -6.75
C PRO A 278 -19.73 15.36 -6.86
N LEU A 279 -18.49 15.07 -6.46
CA LEU A 279 -17.39 16.03 -6.59
C LEU A 279 -17.03 16.29 -8.05
N GLN A 280 -17.00 15.27 -8.91
CA GLN A 280 -16.75 15.43 -10.35
C GLN A 280 -17.82 16.24 -11.08
N LYS A 281 -19.07 16.20 -10.59
CA LYS A 281 -20.15 17.05 -11.14
C LYS A 281 -19.96 18.55 -10.82
N ARG A 282 -19.21 18.87 -9.76
CA ARG A 282 -19.05 20.25 -9.26
C ARG A 282 -17.67 20.85 -9.55
N PHE A 283 -16.65 19.99 -9.66
CA PHE A 283 -15.26 20.40 -9.79
C PHE A 283 -14.62 19.74 -11.01
N SER A 284 -13.72 20.47 -11.68
CA SER A 284 -12.96 19.90 -12.78
C SER A 284 -11.94 18.87 -12.30
N GLU A 285 -11.58 17.91 -13.16
CA GLU A 285 -10.58 16.86 -12.87
C GLU A 285 -9.28 17.46 -12.31
N MET A 286 -8.72 18.49 -12.95
CA MET A 286 -7.51 19.14 -12.46
C MET A 286 -7.67 19.81 -11.09
N SER A 287 -8.86 20.30 -10.74
CA SER A 287 -9.10 20.85 -9.40
C SER A 287 -9.14 19.74 -8.35
N LEU A 288 -9.66 18.56 -8.70
CA LEU A 288 -9.64 17.38 -7.85
C LEU A 288 -8.22 16.82 -7.67
N VAL A 289 -7.39 16.80 -8.71
CA VAL A 289 -5.97 16.41 -8.61
C VAL A 289 -5.23 17.37 -7.67
N LEU A 290 -5.43 18.68 -7.83
CA LEU A 290 -4.82 19.68 -6.95
C LEU A 290 -5.27 19.54 -5.49
N ALA A 291 -6.58 19.43 -5.26
CA ALA A 291 -7.10 19.23 -3.92
C ALA A 291 -6.57 17.93 -3.31
N GLY A 292 -6.63 16.82 -4.04
CA GLY A 292 -6.20 15.51 -3.58
C GLY A 292 -4.71 15.46 -3.22
N THR A 293 -3.84 15.96 -4.10
CA THR A 293 -2.38 16.04 -3.84
C THR A 293 -2.07 16.96 -2.67
N PHE A 294 -2.71 18.12 -2.55
CA PHE A 294 -2.51 19.03 -1.42
C PHE A 294 -2.98 18.45 -0.08
N ILE A 295 -4.19 17.87 -0.06
CA ILE A 295 -4.75 17.19 1.11
C ILE A 295 -3.84 16.04 1.53
N MET A 296 -3.36 15.24 0.58
CA MET A 296 -2.44 14.13 0.88
C MET A 296 -1.10 14.64 1.43
N ALA A 297 -0.56 15.77 0.93
CA ALA A 297 0.63 16.39 1.48
C ALA A 297 0.43 16.80 2.95
N ILE A 298 -0.70 17.43 3.25
CA ILE A 298 -1.07 17.80 4.63
C ILE A 298 -1.20 16.54 5.49
N GLY A 299 -1.87 15.50 5.00
CA GLY A 299 -2.02 14.23 5.72
C GLY A 299 -0.68 13.59 6.08
N LEU A 300 0.28 13.61 5.14
CA LEU A 300 1.62 13.06 5.37
C LEU A 300 2.36 13.89 6.41
N ILE A 301 2.43 15.21 6.25
CA ILE A 301 3.15 16.08 7.19
C ILE A 301 2.51 16.03 8.59
N SER A 302 1.18 16.11 8.66
CA SER A 302 0.44 16.08 9.93
C SER A 302 0.62 14.77 10.69
N THR A 303 0.82 13.63 10.01
CA THR A 303 1.12 12.34 10.65
C THR A 303 2.35 12.41 11.55
N SER A 304 3.38 13.16 11.15
CA SER A 304 4.57 13.40 11.98
C SER A 304 4.40 14.55 12.97
N LEU A 305 3.58 15.55 12.68
CA LEU A 305 3.41 16.71 13.59
C LEU A 305 2.49 16.38 14.77
N VAL A 306 1.51 15.50 14.57
CA VAL A 306 0.51 15.18 15.60
C VAL A 306 1.14 14.56 16.85
N THR A 307 2.26 13.83 16.71
CA THR A 307 3.01 13.26 17.84
C THR A 307 3.63 14.35 18.72
N GLY A 308 3.99 15.50 18.16
CA GLY A 308 4.51 16.63 18.93
C GLY A 308 3.41 17.47 19.61
N ILE A 309 2.22 17.53 19.01
CA ILE A 309 1.09 18.33 19.53
C ILE A 309 0.32 17.56 20.61
N VAL A 310 0.02 16.28 20.36
CA VAL A 310 -0.70 15.42 21.30
C VAL A 310 0.10 14.11 21.49
N PRO A 311 1.14 14.13 22.35
CA PRO A 311 2.00 12.98 22.55
C PRO A 311 1.22 11.73 22.94
N HIS A 312 1.56 10.61 22.30
CA HIS A 312 1.01 9.26 22.59
C HIS A 312 -0.51 9.10 22.40
N ALA A 313 -1.19 10.08 21.80
CA ALA A 313 -2.62 10.00 21.50
C ALA A 313 -2.88 9.33 20.16
N ILE A 314 -3.16 8.01 20.18
CA ILE A 314 -3.38 7.21 18.96
C ILE A 314 -4.56 7.71 18.12
N TRP A 315 -5.56 8.36 18.73
CA TRP A 315 -6.71 8.91 18.01
C TRP A 315 -6.30 9.92 16.93
N GLY A 316 -5.20 10.66 17.14
CA GLY A 316 -4.65 11.59 16.15
C GLY A 316 -4.23 10.90 14.85
N GLN A 317 -3.80 9.64 14.92
CA GLN A 317 -3.43 8.85 13.73
C GLN A 317 -4.65 8.46 12.89
N PHE A 318 -5.81 8.22 13.51
CA PHE A 318 -7.04 7.98 12.74
C PHE A 318 -7.45 9.23 11.95
N LEU A 319 -7.26 10.42 12.53
CA LEU A 319 -7.53 11.69 11.84
C LEU A 319 -6.60 11.88 10.64
N THR A 320 -5.28 11.73 10.83
CA THR A 320 -4.31 11.92 9.74
C THR A 320 -4.44 10.84 8.66
N ALA A 321 -4.71 9.59 9.04
CA ALA A 321 -5.04 8.51 8.12
C ALA A 321 -6.29 8.81 7.28
N GLY A 322 -7.31 9.45 7.88
CA GLY A 322 -8.49 9.90 7.15
C GLY A 322 -8.19 10.99 6.13
N ILE A 323 -7.36 11.98 6.50
CA ILE A 323 -6.91 13.03 5.59
C ILE A 323 -6.11 12.43 4.41
N LEU A 324 -5.17 11.52 4.70
CA LEU A 324 -4.39 10.80 3.70
C LEU A 324 -5.29 10.04 2.73
N THR A 325 -6.25 9.30 3.26
CA THR A 325 -7.18 8.49 2.48
C THR A 325 -8.06 9.35 1.59
N LEU A 326 -8.54 10.49 2.10
CA LEU A 326 -9.30 11.45 1.32
C LEU A 326 -8.47 12.01 0.17
N GLY A 327 -7.25 12.48 0.44
CA GLY A 327 -6.36 13.01 -0.58
C GLY A 327 -6.04 12.00 -1.68
N ASN A 328 -5.67 10.78 -1.29
CA ASN A 328 -5.39 9.69 -2.22
C ASN A 328 -6.63 9.28 -3.05
N GLY A 329 -7.79 9.15 -2.40
CA GLY A 329 -9.05 8.76 -3.04
C GLY A 329 -9.57 9.77 -4.06
N LEU A 330 -9.19 11.05 -3.93
CA LEU A 330 -9.49 12.08 -4.92
C LEU A 330 -8.49 12.11 -6.08
N ALA A 331 -7.20 11.98 -5.80
CA ALA A 331 -6.15 12.15 -6.80
C ALA A 331 -5.99 10.92 -7.72
N THR A 332 -5.88 9.72 -7.16
CA THR A 332 -5.50 8.50 -7.90
C THR A 332 -6.45 8.13 -9.06
N PRO A 333 -7.78 8.04 -8.87
CA PRO A 333 -8.70 7.72 -9.97
C PRO A 333 -8.73 8.80 -11.05
N VAL A 334 -8.56 10.07 -10.66
CA VAL A 334 -8.56 11.19 -11.61
C VAL A 334 -7.25 11.23 -12.41
N ILE A 335 -6.09 10.99 -11.80
CA ILE A 335 -4.82 10.87 -12.51
C ILE A 335 -4.87 9.72 -13.51
N THR A 336 -5.42 8.57 -13.12
CA THR A 336 -5.58 7.40 -14.02
C THR A 336 -6.52 7.73 -15.18
N SER A 337 -7.63 8.45 -14.92
CA SER A 337 -8.53 8.98 -15.96
C SER A 337 -7.79 9.89 -16.95
N LEU A 338 -7.00 10.84 -16.45
CA LEU A 338 -6.21 11.77 -17.28
C LEU A 338 -5.19 11.03 -18.15
N VAL A 339 -4.51 10.00 -17.62
CA VAL A 339 -3.62 9.15 -18.43
C VAL A 339 -4.41 8.51 -19.57
N SER A 340 -5.56 7.91 -19.28
CA SER A 340 -6.41 7.28 -20.29
C SER A 340 -6.94 8.28 -21.34
N GLN A 341 -7.30 9.51 -20.95
CA GLN A 341 -7.81 10.54 -21.86
C GLN A 341 -6.72 11.16 -22.74
N LEU A 342 -5.50 11.32 -22.21
CA LEU A 342 -4.36 11.88 -22.95
C LEU A 342 -3.64 10.83 -23.79
N SER A 343 -4.00 9.55 -23.66
CA SER A 343 -3.44 8.45 -24.43
C SER A 343 -4.14 8.33 -25.80
N PRO A 344 -3.40 8.19 -26.91
CA PRO A 344 -3.96 7.82 -28.20
C PRO A 344 -4.79 6.54 -28.12
N GLU A 345 -5.88 6.46 -28.91
CA GLU A 345 -6.86 5.37 -28.79
C GLU A 345 -6.29 3.98 -29.08
N ASP A 346 -5.31 3.91 -29.97
CA ASP A 346 -4.59 2.72 -30.37
C ASP A 346 -3.57 2.24 -29.32
N GLU A 347 -3.24 3.08 -28.31
CA GLU A 347 -2.13 2.86 -27.39
C GLU A 347 -2.51 2.99 -25.91
N LYS A 348 -3.81 3.13 -25.61
CA LYS A 348 -4.32 3.28 -24.23
C LYS A 348 -3.79 2.18 -23.30
N GLY A 349 -3.80 0.92 -23.75
CA GLY A 349 -3.32 -0.21 -22.96
C GLY A 349 -1.81 -0.16 -22.67
N GLU A 350 -1.00 0.18 -23.68
CA GLU A 350 0.46 0.31 -23.53
C GLU A 350 0.80 1.45 -22.56
N LEU A 351 0.17 2.62 -22.72
CA LEU A 351 0.44 3.80 -21.90
C LEU A 351 -0.07 3.64 -20.45
N LEU A 352 -1.21 2.98 -20.23
CA LEU A 352 -1.65 2.61 -18.88
C LEU A 352 -0.71 1.58 -18.23
N GLY A 353 -0.17 0.65 -19.01
CA GLY A 353 0.88 -0.27 -18.57
C GLY A 353 2.17 0.44 -18.15
N ILE A 354 2.62 1.41 -18.93
CA ILE A 354 3.79 2.26 -18.61
C ILE A 354 3.53 3.10 -17.36
N TYR A 355 2.32 3.67 -17.23
CA TYR A 355 1.91 4.39 -16.03
C TYR A 355 1.96 3.50 -14.78
N GLN A 356 1.40 2.27 -14.84
CA GLN A 356 1.44 1.30 -13.75
C GLN A 356 2.88 0.86 -13.40
N SER A 357 3.73 0.72 -14.42
CA SER A 357 5.15 0.40 -14.25
C SER A 357 5.90 1.54 -13.55
N THR A 358 5.59 2.79 -13.92
CA THR A 358 6.11 3.99 -13.25
C THR A 358 5.67 4.06 -11.79
N GLN A 359 4.41 3.74 -11.47
CA GLN A 359 3.96 3.63 -10.08
C GLN A 359 4.72 2.54 -9.31
N SER A 360 5.02 1.43 -9.96
CA SER A 360 5.80 0.34 -9.36
C SER A 360 7.24 0.77 -9.03
N LEU A 361 7.88 1.59 -9.88
CA LEU A 361 9.15 2.25 -9.55
C LEU A 361 9.01 3.13 -8.30
N GLY A 362 7.92 3.90 -8.19
CA GLY A 362 7.63 4.68 -6.98
C GLY A 362 7.51 3.80 -5.73
N ARG A 363 6.88 2.63 -5.84
CA ARG A 363 6.79 1.62 -4.76
C ARG A 363 8.11 0.93 -4.43
N ILE A 364 9.10 0.97 -5.31
CA ILE A 364 10.47 0.51 -5.02
C ILE A 364 11.24 1.63 -4.31
N VAL A 365 11.23 2.85 -4.85
CA VAL A 365 12.01 3.98 -4.30
C VAL A 365 11.49 4.41 -2.93
N GLY A 366 10.16 4.46 -2.76
CA GLY A 366 9.51 4.97 -1.55
C GLY A 366 9.96 4.28 -0.25
N PRO A 367 9.81 2.95 -0.09
CA PRO A 367 10.19 2.26 1.14
C PRO A 367 11.69 2.33 1.44
N ASN A 368 12.55 2.33 0.42
CA ASN A 368 13.99 2.50 0.60
C ASN A 368 14.32 3.89 1.15
N LEU A 369 13.75 4.94 0.54
CA LEU A 369 13.88 6.31 1.03
C LEU A 369 13.29 6.47 2.43
N GLY A 370 12.11 5.88 2.68
CA GLY A 370 11.44 5.91 3.96
C GLY A 370 12.28 5.24 5.06
N GLY A 371 12.79 4.04 4.82
CA GLY A 371 13.66 3.33 5.77
C GLY A 371 14.93 4.12 6.10
N PHE A 372 15.59 4.68 5.08
CA PHE A 372 16.74 5.55 5.27
C PHE A 372 16.41 6.81 6.08
N LEU A 373 15.29 7.48 5.79
CA LEU A 373 14.89 8.68 6.55
C LEU A 373 14.50 8.34 7.99
N PHE A 374 13.90 7.17 8.22
CA PHE A 374 13.49 6.71 9.55
C PHE A 374 14.69 6.54 10.49
N SER A 375 15.89 6.26 9.97
CA SER A 375 17.09 6.15 10.82
C SER A 375 17.51 7.49 11.44
N PHE A 376 17.11 8.62 10.87
CA PHE A 376 17.37 9.95 11.44
C PHE A 376 16.29 10.36 12.43
N SER A 377 15.01 10.16 12.07
CA SER A 377 13.86 10.46 12.93
C SER A 377 12.66 9.64 12.49
N SER A 378 11.85 9.20 13.47
CA SER A 378 10.59 8.49 13.21
C SER A 378 9.63 9.30 12.34
N GLY A 379 9.67 10.63 12.44
CA GLY A 379 8.82 11.55 11.67
C GLY A 379 9.33 11.90 10.26
N ALA A 380 10.63 11.71 9.99
CA ALA A 380 11.25 12.18 8.75
C ALA A 380 10.65 11.56 7.45
N PRO A 381 10.29 10.26 7.39
CA PRO A 381 9.69 9.68 6.18
C PRO A 381 8.37 10.34 5.76
N PHE A 382 7.59 10.77 6.75
CA PHE A 382 6.30 11.41 6.57
C PHE A 382 6.43 12.83 6.05
N VAL A 383 7.33 13.61 6.66
CA VAL A 383 7.62 14.98 6.21
C VAL A 383 8.19 14.96 4.81
N ALA A 384 9.16 14.10 4.51
CA ALA A 384 9.72 13.97 3.17
C ALA A 384 8.68 13.54 2.14
N GLY A 385 7.84 12.54 2.45
CA GLY A 385 6.71 12.16 1.61
C GLY A 385 5.77 13.33 1.34
N GLY A 386 5.47 14.12 2.36
CA GLY A 386 4.68 15.35 2.24
C GLY A 386 5.31 16.40 1.33
N LEU A 387 6.62 16.63 1.44
CA LEU A 387 7.36 17.56 0.57
C LEU A 387 7.38 17.08 -0.89
N ILE A 388 7.60 15.78 -1.12
CA ILE A 388 7.51 15.17 -2.46
C ILE A 388 6.10 15.37 -3.03
N MET A 389 5.06 15.19 -2.20
CA MET A 389 3.67 15.43 -2.59
C MET A 389 3.39 16.90 -2.93
N LEU A 390 3.97 17.85 -2.21
CA LEU A 390 3.90 19.28 -2.56
C LEU A 390 4.57 19.56 -3.92
N GLY A 391 5.65 18.85 -4.26
CA GLY A 391 6.24 18.87 -5.60
C GLY A 391 5.26 18.38 -6.67
N SER A 392 4.55 17.27 -6.40
CA SER A 392 3.48 16.76 -7.27
C SER A 392 2.34 17.77 -7.45
N PHE A 393 1.92 18.42 -6.36
CA PHE A 393 0.94 19.52 -6.39
C PHE A 393 1.41 20.70 -7.27
N GLY A 394 2.68 21.12 -7.13
CA GLY A 394 3.25 22.20 -7.94
C GLY A 394 3.24 21.88 -9.44
N LEU A 395 3.57 20.63 -9.80
CA LEU A 395 3.48 20.16 -11.19
C LEU A 395 2.04 20.13 -11.70
N ALA A 396 1.09 19.65 -10.87
CA ALA A 396 -0.33 19.68 -11.21
C ALA A 396 -0.85 21.11 -11.42
N ALA A 397 -0.36 22.08 -10.64
CA ALA A 397 -0.74 23.50 -10.78
C ALA A 397 -0.22 24.07 -12.09
N LYS A 398 1.05 23.76 -12.43
CA LYS A 398 1.65 24.12 -13.71
C LYS A 398 0.87 23.52 -14.88
N LEU A 399 0.53 22.23 -14.81
CA LEU A 399 -0.27 21.55 -15.84
C LEU A 399 -1.66 22.21 -16.02
N ARG A 400 -2.36 22.53 -14.93
CA ARG A 400 -3.65 23.23 -14.98
C ARG A 400 -3.56 24.57 -15.72
N SER A 401 -2.50 25.34 -15.48
CA SER A 401 -2.29 26.62 -16.17
C SER A 401 -1.97 26.44 -17.65
N SER A 402 -1.23 25.39 -18.02
CA SER A 402 -0.97 25.04 -19.42
C SER A 402 -2.23 24.63 -20.17
N LEU A 403 -3.11 23.83 -19.54
CA LEU A 403 -4.39 23.41 -20.11
C LEU A 403 -5.35 24.58 -20.35
N LYS A 404 -5.36 25.59 -19.47
CA LYS A 404 -6.18 26.80 -19.64
C LYS A 404 -5.70 27.72 -20.79
N LYS A 405 -4.41 27.67 -21.13
CA LYS A 405 -3.81 28.53 -22.18
C LYS A 405 -3.92 27.94 -23.59
N ALA A 406 -4.30 26.67 -23.73
CA ALA A 406 -4.44 26.04 -25.02
C ALA A 406 -5.75 26.50 -25.71
N PRO A 407 -5.73 26.81 -27.02
CA PRO A 407 -6.97 27.07 -27.76
C PRO A 407 -7.91 25.87 -27.62
N GLN A 408 -9.18 26.11 -27.29
CA GLN A 408 -10.19 25.05 -27.38
C GLN A 408 -10.28 24.60 -28.84
N PRO A 409 -10.23 23.29 -29.15
CA PRO A 409 -10.54 22.84 -30.50
C PRO A 409 -11.95 23.31 -30.85
N ALA A 410 -12.11 23.91 -32.04
CA ALA A 410 -13.40 24.36 -32.53
C ALA A 410 -14.40 23.19 -32.48
N PRO A 411 -15.67 23.42 -32.12
CA PRO A 411 -16.68 22.37 -32.14
C PRO A 411 -16.70 21.75 -33.54
N ALA A 412 -16.58 20.43 -33.61
CA ALA A 412 -16.79 19.69 -34.84
C ALA A 412 -18.17 20.07 -35.38
N THR A 413 -18.19 20.62 -36.59
CA THR A 413 -19.40 21.08 -37.29
C THR A 413 -20.05 19.94 -38.03
#